data_AF-A0A660E216-F1
#
_entry.id   AF-A0A660E216-F1
#
_cell.length_a   1.000
_cell.length_b   1.000
_cell.length_c   1.000
_cell.angle_alpha   90.00
_cell.angle_beta   90.00
_cell.angle_gamma   90.00
#
_symmetry.space_group_name_H-M   'P 1'
#
loop_
_entity.id
_entity.type
_entity.pdbx_description
1 polymer ?
#
loop_
_entity_poly.entity_id
_entity_poly.type
_entity_poly.pdbx_seq_one_letter_code
_entity_poly.pdbx_strand_id
1 'polypeptide(L)'
;MGCRSLKKIKLFRISLLMLLTVIGLSAGSLTVNAASWHHGTPKEIRGLYQGKRTSQAEGFGYYYTVTSKSFTLAVSNWPLQKDVHLKYKKLRPHVYRLVGHTQKRGIVKGGHSDSVVYRKGKLLLTTDYKTYQKKKLKAFKLDLKNPAKRTHKLSGEEGPIVRS
;
A
#
# COMPACT_ATOMS: atom_id res chain seq x y z
N MET A 1 54.57 18.64 -49.11
CA MET A 1 53.35 18.18 -48.41
C MET A 1 53.72 17.68 -47.02
N GLY A 2 52.94 17.99 -45.98
CA GLY A 2 52.92 17.17 -44.75
C GLY A 2 53.46 17.76 -43.44
N CYS A 3 52.94 18.89 -42.95
CA CYS A 3 53.06 19.23 -41.51
C CYS A 3 51.80 19.96 -41.01
N ARG A 4 50.67 19.26 -40.95
CA ARG A 4 49.40 19.77 -40.37
C ARG A 4 48.69 18.77 -39.43
N SER A 5 49.36 17.68 -39.01
CA SER A 5 48.70 16.58 -38.28
C SER A 5 48.91 16.58 -36.75
N LEU A 6 49.92 17.29 -36.23
CA LEU A 6 50.29 17.21 -34.81
C LEU A 6 49.51 18.16 -33.88
N LYS A 7 48.95 19.27 -34.39
CA LYS A 7 48.22 20.24 -33.55
C LYS A 7 46.77 19.81 -33.22
N LYS A 8 46.15 18.98 -34.06
CA LYS A 8 44.74 18.55 -33.89
C LYS A 8 44.55 17.54 -32.74
N ILE A 9 45.57 16.73 -32.45
CA ILE A 9 45.51 15.68 -31.42
C ILE A 9 45.58 16.27 -30.00
N LYS A 10 46.32 17.37 -29.80
CA LYS A 10 46.42 18.06 -28.49
C LYS A 10 45.14 18.79 -28.10
N LEU A 11 44.45 19.43 -29.04
CA LEU A 11 43.17 20.12 -28.76
C LEU A 11 42.03 19.15 -28.43
N PHE A 12 42.03 17.94 -29.01
CA PHE A 12 40.99 16.95 -28.76
C PHE A 12 41.01 16.40 -27.33
N ARG A 13 42.19 16.26 -26.72
CA ARG A 13 42.34 15.78 -25.33
C ARG A 13 41.88 16.79 -24.27
N ILE A 14 42.01 18.08 -24.55
CA ILE A 14 41.59 19.15 -23.62
C ILE A 14 40.06 19.33 -23.64
N SER A 15 39.44 19.17 -24.82
CA SER A 15 37.98 19.22 -24.96
C SER A 15 37.27 18.04 -24.28
N LEU A 16 37.88 16.84 -24.31
CA LEU A 16 37.35 15.65 -23.63
C LEU A 16 37.44 15.76 -22.09
N LEU A 17 38.45 16.46 -21.56
CA LEU A 17 38.61 16.68 -20.12
C LEU A 17 37.57 17.67 -19.55
N MET A 18 37.24 18.72 -20.30
CA MET A 18 36.22 19.71 -19.93
C MET A 18 34.80 19.13 -19.91
N LEU A 19 34.51 18.14 -20.76
CA LEU A 19 33.17 17.52 -20.82
C LEU A 19 32.90 16.59 -19.63
N LEU A 20 33.94 15.99 -19.03
CA LEU A 20 33.79 15.18 -17.81
C LEU A 20 33.50 16.01 -16.56
N THR A 21 34.00 17.25 -16.48
CA THR A 21 33.79 18.12 -15.31
C THR A 21 32.37 18.69 -15.20
N VAL A 22 31.62 18.79 -16.30
CA VAL A 22 30.23 19.30 -16.29
C VAL A 22 29.22 18.23 -15.82
N ILE A 23 29.56 16.94 -15.95
CA ILE A 23 28.68 15.84 -15.49
C ILE A 23 28.81 15.61 -13.97
N GLY A 24 29.88 16.09 -13.33
CA GLY A 24 30.12 15.92 -11.89
C GLY A 24 29.28 16.82 -10.97
N LEU A 25 28.75 17.94 -11.47
CA LEU A 25 28.01 18.94 -10.68
C LEU A 25 26.48 18.77 -10.72
N SER A 26 25.97 17.85 -11.53
CA SER A 26 24.54 17.52 -11.60
C SER A 26 24.17 16.23 -10.86
N ALA A 27 25.00 15.81 -9.90
CA ALA A 27 24.55 14.92 -8.82
C ALA A 27 23.66 15.71 -7.85
N GLY A 28 22.57 16.27 -8.38
CA GLY A 28 21.50 16.84 -7.59
C GLY A 28 21.03 15.78 -6.61
N SER A 29 21.19 16.11 -5.33
CA SER A 29 20.78 15.37 -4.15
C SER A 29 19.57 14.50 -4.45
N LEU A 30 19.78 13.21 -4.68
CA LEU A 30 18.70 12.24 -4.67
C LEU A 30 18.17 12.25 -3.24
N THR A 31 17.15 13.05 -2.99
CA THR A 31 16.37 13.01 -1.76
C THR A 31 15.68 11.65 -1.77
N VAL A 32 16.40 10.64 -1.26
CA VAL A 32 15.81 9.40 -0.79
C VAL A 32 14.88 9.83 0.33
N ASN A 33 13.63 10.11 -0.04
CA ASN A 33 12.54 10.17 0.92
C ASN A 33 12.46 8.76 1.50
N ALA A 34 13.19 8.55 2.60
CA ALA A 34 13.10 7.37 3.42
C ALA A 34 11.67 7.34 3.95
N ALA A 35 10.75 6.80 3.17
CA ALA A 35 9.35 6.74 3.57
C ALA A 35 9.30 5.79 4.77
N SER A 36 9.18 6.43 5.92
CA SER A 36 9.40 5.87 7.23
C SER A 36 8.27 4.91 7.57
N TRP A 37 8.65 3.79 8.18
CA TRP A 37 7.70 2.87 8.76
C TRP A 37 7.29 3.39 10.12
N HIS A 38 5.99 3.39 10.37
CA HIS A 38 5.40 3.78 11.64
C HIS A 38 4.82 2.55 12.32
N HIS A 39 4.89 2.48 13.64
CA HIS A 39 4.27 1.40 14.40
C HIS A 39 2.74 1.52 14.42
N GLY A 40 2.06 0.37 14.36
CA GLY A 40 0.62 0.25 14.43
C GLY A 40 -0.08 0.48 13.09
N THR A 41 -1.24 1.14 13.15
CA THR A 41 -2.06 1.51 11.98
C THR A 41 -2.22 3.02 11.86
N PRO A 42 -2.39 3.57 10.63
CA PRO A 42 -2.73 4.98 10.43
C PRO A 42 -4.05 5.33 11.13
N LYS A 43 -4.08 6.45 11.86
CA LYS A 43 -5.27 6.91 12.61
C LYS A 43 -6.49 7.08 11.69
N GLU A 44 -6.24 7.48 10.45
CA GLU A 44 -7.21 7.73 9.39
C GLU A 44 -8.04 6.52 8.98
N ILE A 45 -7.50 5.31 9.14
CA ILE A 45 -8.16 4.07 8.73
C ILE A 45 -8.71 3.27 9.92
N ARG A 46 -8.57 3.79 11.15
CA ARG A 46 -9.08 3.13 12.35
C ARG A 46 -10.60 3.19 12.41
N GLY A 47 -11.21 2.08 12.81
CA GLY A 47 -12.65 1.93 12.95
C GLY A 47 -13.16 0.55 12.56
N LEU A 48 -14.48 0.45 12.55
CA LEU A 48 -15.24 -0.73 12.15
C LEU A 48 -15.84 -0.50 10.78
N TYR A 49 -15.69 -1.47 9.87
CA TYR A 49 -16.15 -1.35 8.50
C TYR A 49 -16.89 -2.61 8.09
N GLN A 50 -18.10 -2.48 7.57
CA GLN A 50 -18.89 -3.62 7.09
C GLN A 50 -19.22 -3.46 5.61
N GLY A 51 -18.93 -4.49 4.83
CA GLY A 51 -19.32 -4.59 3.42
C GLY A 51 -20.80 -4.90 3.27
N LYS A 52 -21.41 -4.36 2.21
CA LYS A 52 -22.81 -4.70 1.88
C LYS A 52 -22.91 -6.17 1.48
N ARG A 53 -23.98 -6.83 1.92
CA ARG A 53 -24.37 -8.16 1.44
C ARG A 53 -24.70 -8.09 -0.05
N THR A 54 -24.37 -9.12 -0.80
CA THR A 54 -24.74 -9.25 -2.21
C THR A 54 -25.96 -10.13 -2.42
N SER A 55 -26.25 -11.03 -1.47
CA SER A 55 -27.50 -11.78 -1.41
C SER A 55 -27.93 -12.13 0.03
N GLN A 56 -29.16 -12.62 0.18
CA GLN A 56 -29.69 -13.12 1.45
C GLN A 56 -28.98 -14.42 1.89
N ALA A 57 -28.45 -15.21 0.95
CA ALA A 57 -27.71 -16.45 1.22
C ALA A 57 -26.29 -16.23 1.78
N GLU A 58 -25.71 -15.03 1.63
CA GLU A 58 -24.30 -14.76 2.00
C GLU A 58 -24.03 -14.56 3.51
N GLY A 59 -25.01 -14.74 4.39
CA GLY A 59 -24.84 -14.52 5.83
C GLY A 59 -24.47 -13.07 6.15
N PHE A 60 -23.20 -12.76 6.44
CA PHE A 60 -22.72 -11.37 6.63
C PHE A 60 -21.62 -11.01 5.63
N GLY A 61 -21.66 -9.79 5.09
CA GLY A 61 -20.58 -9.26 4.27
C GLY A 61 -19.28 -9.10 5.07
N TYR A 62 -18.15 -8.96 4.37
CA TYR A 62 -16.83 -8.76 4.97
C TYR A 62 -16.85 -7.68 6.05
N TYR A 63 -16.25 -7.97 7.20
CA TYR A 63 -16.16 -7.08 8.34
C TYR A 63 -14.69 -6.83 8.68
N TYR A 64 -14.33 -5.55 8.80
CA TYR A 64 -13.00 -5.13 9.19
C TYR A 64 -13.03 -4.38 10.52
N THR A 65 -12.10 -4.72 11.42
CA THR A 65 -11.82 -3.94 12.62
C THR A 65 -10.37 -3.48 12.57
N VAL A 66 -10.16 -2.17 12.57
CA VAL A 66 -8.83 -1.56 12.53
C VAL A 66 -8.62 -0.77 13.81
N THR A 67 -7.75 -1.28 14.68
CA THR A 67 -7.33 -0.62 15.93
C THR A 67 -5.91 -0.07 15.77
N SER A 68 -5.38 0.62 16.78
CA SER A 68 -3.98 1.06 16.76
C SER A 68 -2.96 -0.07 16.66
N LYS A 69 -3.31 -1.29 17.11
CA LYS A 69 -2.39 -2.43 17.23
C LYS A 69 -2.74 -3.63 16.33
N SER A 70 -3.97 -3.67 15.79
CA SER A 70 -4.45 -4.82 15.03
C SER A 70 -5.30 -4.44 13.82
N PHE A 71 -5.28 -5.33 12.84
CA PHE A 71 -6.16 -5.31 11.68
C PHE A 71 -6.84 -6.67 11.62
N THR A 72 -8.17 -6.67 11.69
CA THR A 72 -8.97 -7.89 11.75
C THR A 72 -9.90 -7.96 10.55
N LEU A 73 -9.99 -9.14 9.95
CA LEU A 73 -10.94 -9.48 8.89
C LEU A 73 -11.81 -10.65 9.37
N ALA A 74 -13.13 -10.47 9.27
CA ALA A 74 -14.11 -11.54 9.41
C ALA A 74 -14.94 -11.64 8.12
N VAL A 75 -15.21 -12.87 7.71
CA VAL A 75 -16.10 -13.19 6.59
C VAL A 75 -17.05 -14.27 7.10
N SER A 76 -18.31 -14.25 6.65
CA SER A 76 -19.29 -15.25 7.05
C SER A 76 -18.73 -16.67 6.86
N ASN A 77 -18.90 -17.51 7.89
CA ASN A 77 -18.46 -18.90 7.91
C ASN A 77 -16.93 -19.13 7.79
N TRP A 78 -16.12 -18.09 7.97
CA TRP A 78 -14.65 -18.19 8.01
C TRP A 78 -14.10 -17.80 9.38
N PRO A 79 -13.00 -18.42 9.85
CA PRO A 79 -12.37 -17.99 11.07
C PRO A 79 -11.84 -16.56 10.95
N LEU A 80 -11.91 -15.85 12.06
CA LEU A 80 -11.37 -14.50 12.18
C LEU A 80 -9.87 -14.48 11.86
N GLN A 81 -9.48 -13.70 10.86
CA GLN A 81 -8.08 -13.39 10.60
C GLN A 81 -7.70 -12.12 11.36
N LYS A 82 -6.66 -12.19 12.19
CA LYS A 82 -6.18 -11.05 12.97
C LYS A 82 -4.69 -10.87 12.77
N ASP A 83 -4.32 -9.70 12.26
CA ASP A 83 -2.94 -9.27 12.09
C ASP A 83 -2.52 -8.38 13.26
N VAL A 84 -1.34 -8.65 13.82
CA VAL A 84 -0.73 -7.96 14.96
C VAL A 84 0.71 -7.54 14.64
N HIS A 85 1.36 -6.83 15.56
CA HIS A 85 2.71 -6.27 15.38
C HIS A 85 2.83 -5.43 14.10
N LEU A 86 1.75 -4.69 13.82
CA LEU A 86 1.62 -3.94 12.59
C LEU A 86 2.64 -2.81 12.53
N LYS A 87 3.17 -2.60 11.34
CA LYS A 87 3.88 -1.41 10.91
C LYS A 87 3.21 -0.92 9.64
N TYR A 88 3.13 0.39 9.45
CA TYR A 88 2.57 0.95 8.24
C TYR A 88 3.51 1.95 7.57
N LYS A 89 3.31 2.08 6.27
CA LYS A 89 3.97 3.08 5.43
C LYS A 89 2.93 3.74 4.54
N LYS A 90 2.87 5.06 4.55
CA LYS A 90 2.02 5.81 3.62
C LYS A 90 2.66 5.73 2.23
N LEU A 91 1.94 5.13 1.27
CA LEU A 91 2.42 5.00 -0.10
C LEU A 91 2.03 6.22 -0.96
N ARG A 92 0.85 6.78 -0.69
CA ARG A 92 0.32 8.01 -1.31
C ARG A 92 -0.82 8.56 -0.43
N PRO A 93 -1.41 9.72 -0.74
CA PRO A 93 -2.69 10.13 -0.14
C PRO A 93 -3.71 8.98 -0.11
N HIS A 94 -4.21 8.67 1.09
CA HIS A 94 -5.23 7.64 1.34
C HIS A 94 -4.87 6.20 0.96
N VAL A 95 -3.59 5.89 0.73
CA VAL A 95 -3.12 4.51 0.49
C VAL A 95 -1.97 4.18 1.40
N TYR A 96 -2.15 3.11 2.18
CA TYR A 96 -1.22 2.69 3.23
C TYR A 96 -0.84 1.23 3.01
N ARG A 97 0.46 0.93 3.09
CA ARG A 97 0.95 -0.44 3.22
C ARG A 97 0.96 -0.80 4.70
N LEU A 98 0.44 -1.97 5.05
CA LEU A 98 0.44 -2.53 6.39
C LEU A 98 1.19 -3.85 6.35
N VAL A 99 2.20 -4.00 7.20
CA VAL A 99 2.99 -5.22 7.37
C VAL A 99 2.88 -5.67 8.81
N GLY A 100 2.74 -6.97 9.05
CA GLY A 100 2.68 -7.52 10.41
C GLY A 100 2.74 -9.04 10.44
N HIS A 101 2.04 -9.60 11.43
CA HIS A 101 1.94 -11.03 11.64
C HIS A 101 0.48 -11.46 11.84
N THR A 102 0.00 -12.35 10.98
CA THR A 102 -1.30 -13.02 11.13
C THR A 102 -1.21 -14.06 12.23
N GLN A 103 -2.10 -13.97 13.22
CA GLN A 103 -2.20 -14.97 14.27
C GLN A 103 -2.78 -16.29 13.74
N LYS A 104 -2.18 -17.42 14.11
CA LYS A 104 -2.75 -18.75 13.82
C LYS A 104 -4.05 -18.92 14.60
N ARG A 105 -5.14 -19.28 13.92
CA ARG A 105 -6.44 -19.55 14.56
C ARG A 105 -7.30 -20.47 13.71
N GLY A 106 -7.71 -21.62 14.27
CA GLY A 106 -8.44 -22.63 13.52
C GLY A 106 -7.68 -23.04 12.26
N ILE A 107 -8.33 -22.94 11.09
CA ILE A 107 -7.74 -23.22 9.77
C ILE A 107 -6.86 -22.08 9.21
N VAL A 108 -6.79 -20.92 9.88
CA VAL A 108 -5.94 -19.80 9.44
C VAL A 108 -4.49 -20.11 9.77
N LYS A 109 -3.65 -20.25 8.73
CA LYS A 109 -2.20 -20.35 8.86
C LYS A 109 -1.63 -19.00 9.29
N GLY A 110 -1.02 -18.95 10.47
CA GLY A 110 -0.31 -17.76 10.93
C GLY A 110 0.96 -17.50 10.12
N GLY A 111 1.47 -16.27 10.16
CA GLY A 111 2.66 -15.91 9.39
C GLY A 111 2.78 -14.42 9.08
N HIS A 112 3.72 -14.07 8.21
CA HIS A 112 3.92 -12.70 7.76
C HIS A 112 2.70 -12.19 6.98
N SER A 113 2.22 -10.99 7.31
CA SER A 113 1.19 -10.29 6.55
C SER A 113 1.76 -9.04 5.86
N ASP A 114 1.36 -8.81 4.61
CA ASP A 114 1.78 -7.65 3.81
C ASP A 114 0.64 -7.21 2.88
N SER A 115 -0.09 -6.19 3.33
CA SER A 115 -1.31 -5.71 2.70
C SER A 115 -1.23 -4.22 2.36
N VAL A 116 -2.11 -3.80 1.45
CA VAL A 116 -2.34 -2.40 1.10
C VAL A 116 -3.80 -2.08 1.36
N VAL A 117 -4.01 -0.99 2.09
CA VAL A 117 -5.31 -0.46 2.48
C VAL A 117 -5.54 0.85 1.73
N TYR A 118 -6.66 0.94 1.02
CA TYR A 118 -7.15 2.14 0.37
C TYR A 118 -8.31 2.73 1.16
N ARG A 119 -8.28 4.05 1.38
CA ARG A 119 -9.36 4.79 2.03
C ARG A 119 -10.01 5.76 1.04
N LYS A 120 -11.34 5.79 1.01
CA LYS A 120 -12.11 6.85 0.31
C LYS A 120 -13.30 7.25 1.17
N GLY A 121 -13.20 8.36 1.88
CA GLY A 121 -14.22 8.79 2.84
C GLY A 121 -14.43 7.74 3.94
N LYS A 122 -15.64 7.16 3.98
CA LYS A 122 -16.06 6.09 4.90
C LYS A 122 -15.75 4.67 4.39
N LEU A 123 -15.15 4.55 3.19
CA LEU A 123 -14.88 3.28 2.53
C LEU A 123 -13.45 2.79 2.77
N LEU A 124 -13.31 1.49 3.03
CA LEU A 124 -12.04 0.76 3.01
C LEU A 124 -12.05 -0.37 1.98
N LEU A 125 -10.92 -0.52 1.30
CA LEU A 125 -10.59 -1.65 0.43
C LEU A 125 -9.20 -2.17 0.80
N THR A 126 -9.01 -3.48 0.75
CA THR A 126 -7.73 -4.13 1.03
C THR A 126 -7.30 -5.05 -0.10
N THR A 127 -5.99 -5.23 -0.25
CA THR A 127 -5.36 -6.18 -1.19
C THR A 127 -3.97 -6.55 -0.67
N ASP A 128 -3.36 -7.62 -1.16
CA ASP A 128 -1.97 -7.94 -0.84
C ASP A 128 -0.99 -7.03 -1.60
N TYR A 129 0.21 -6.82 -1.05
CA TYR A 129 1.19 -5.91 -1.65
C TYR A 129 1.67 -6.37 -3.03
N LYS A 130 1.73 -7.67 -3.31
CA LYS A 130 2.12 -8.19 -4.63
C LYS A 130 1.08 -7.82 -5.69
N THR A 131 -0.21 -7.94 -5.37
CA THR A 131 -1.31 -7.51 -6.25
C THR A 131 -1.26 -6.00 -6.49
N TYR A 132 -0.98 -5.21 -5.45
CA TYR A 132 -0.77 -3.76 -5.60
C TYR A 132 0.38 -3.44 -6.59
N GLN A 133 1.52 -4.13 -6.46
CA GLN A 133 2.67 -3.93 -7.35
C GLN A 133 2.36 -4.31 -8.80
N LYS A 134 1.66 -5.43 -9.03
CA LYS A 134 1.29 -5.90 -10.37
C LYS A 134 0.26 -5.01 -11.06
N LYS A 135 -0.79 -4.60 -10.35
CA LYS A 135 -1.95 -3.91 -10.93
C LYS A 135 -1.84 -2.37 -10.93
N LYS A 136 -0.72 -1.81 -10.45
CA LYS A 136 -0.38 -0.38 -10.38
C LYS A 136 -1.61 0.55 -10.45
N LEU A 137 -2.41 0.55 -9.38
CA LEU A 137 -3.29 1.66 -9.00
C LEU A 137 -4.59 1.92 -9.73
N LYS A 138 -5.13 0.96 -10.47
CA LYS A 138 -6.56 1.01 -10.82
C LYS A 138 -7.49 0.69 -9.64
N ALA A 139 -7.05 0.78 -8.38
CA ALA A 139 -7.77 0.20 -7.23
C ALA A 139 -9.15 0.81 -6.90
N PHE A 140 -9.40 2.08 -7.26
CA PHE A 140 -10.75 2.65 -7.21
C PHE A 140 -11.50 2.59 -8.56
N LYS A 141 -10.82 2.17 -9.64
CA LYS A 141 -11.40 1.78 -10.93
C LYS A 141 -11.57 0.26 -11.05
N LEU A 142 -11.20 -0.49 -10.02
CA LEU A 142 -11.52 -1.90 -9.85
C LEU A 142 -13.01 -1.94 -9.53
N ASP A 143 -13.80 -1.79 -10.59
CA ASP A 143 -15.08 -2.46 -10.68
C ASP A 143 -14.76 -3.96 -10.76
N LEU A 144 -14.30 -4.51 -9.64
CA LEU A 144 -14.27 -5.94 -9.46
C LEU A 144 -15.72 -6.33 -9.70
N LYS A 145 -15.99 -7.19 -10.69
CA LYS A 145 -17.33 -7.72 -10.99
C LYS A 145 -18.00 -8.35 -9.75
N ASN A 146 -17.24 -8.52 -8.68
CA ASN A 146 -17.67 -8.68 -7.30
C ASN A 146 -16.70 -7.89 -6.39
N PRO A 147 -16.89 -6.57 -6.17
CA PRO A 147 -16.04 -5.85 -5.25
C PRO A 147 -16.44 -6.31 -3.85
N ALA A 148 -15.50 -6.29 -2.91
CA ALA A 148 -15.89 -6.08 -1.53
C ALA A 148 -16.77 -4.82 -1.51
N LYS A 149 -18.10 -4.99 -1.54
CA LYS A 149 -19.05 -3.92 -1.82
C LYS A 149 -18.86 -2.87 -0.73
N ARG A 150 -18.30 -1.72 -1.12
CA ARG A 150 -18.29 -0.42 -0.42
C ARG A 150 -18.51 -0.59 1.10
N THR A 151 -17.43 -0.86 1.83
CA THR A 151 -17.56 -0.98 3.29
C THR A 151 -17.90 0.38 3.89
N HIS A 152 -18.83 0.46 4.84
CA HIS A 152 -19.15 1.73 5.51
C HIS A 152 -18.58 1.73 6.92
N LYS A 153 -17.91 2.82 7.31
CA LYS A 153 -17.50 3.04 8.70
C LYS A 153 -18.75 3.10 9.60
N LEU A 154 -18.85 2.17 10.54
CA LEU A 154 -19.90 2.20 11.57
C LEU A 154 -19.59 3.35 12.55
N SER A 155 -20.61 4.14 12.86
CA SER A 155 -20.50 5.26 13.81
C SER A 155 -20.86 4.74 15.20
N GLY A 156 -19.90 4.70 16.14
CA GLY A 156 -20.10 4.26 17.52
C GLY A 156 -19.29 3.01 17.88
N GLU A 157 -18.72 2.97 19.09
CA GLU A 157 -18.00 1.81 19.61
C GLU A 157 -18.88 0.58 19.82
N GLU A 158 -20.20 0.73 19.85
CA GLU A 158 -21.16 -0.39 19.93
C GLU A 158 -22.44 0.01 19.19
N GLY A 159 -22.46 -0.15 17.86
CA GLY A 159 -23.62 0.17 17.02
C GLY A 159 -24.12 -1.06 16.27
N PRO A 160 -25.44 -1.30 16.20
CA PRO A 160 -26.00 -2.58 15.78
C PRO A 160 -25.63 -2.89 14.33
N ILE A 161 -25.47 -4.20 14.09
CA ILE A 161 -25.48 -4.82 12.76
C ILE A 161 -26.55 -4.11 11.93
N VAL A 162 -26.15 -3.57 10.78
CA VAL A 162 -27.11 -3.04 9.80
C VAL A 162 -27.96 -4.22 9.33
N ARG A 163 -29.11 -4.40 10.00
CA ARG A 163 -30.18 -5.25 9.52
C ARG A 163 -30.76 -4.59 8.26
N SER A 164 -31.18 -5.47 7.35
CA SER A 164 -31.86 -5.23 6.08
C SER A 164 -32.67 -3.95 6.02
#